data_AF-A0A7X1G1R7-F1
#
_entry.id   AF-A0A7X1G1R7-F1
#
_cell.length_a   1.000
_cell.length_b   1.000
_cell.length_c   1.000
_cell.angle_alpha   90.00
_cell.angle_beta   90.00
_cell.angle_gamma   90.00
#
_symmetry.space_group_name_H-M   'P 1'
#
loop_
_entity.id
_entity.type
_entity.pdbx_description
1 polymer ?
#
loop_
_entity_poly.entity_id
_entity_poly.type
_entity_poly.pdbx_seq_one_letter_code
_entity_poly.pdbx_strand_id
1 'polypeptide(L)'
;MASIEAVLAGLDPPLKHETHMEEGLLNLTLIDPNVPAQVMRSLSPHEYKDSTTFRLLVLYAVNEIRGKGSHAPLEVMPAVEWDSHT
;
A
#
# COMPACT_ATOMS: atom_id res chain seq x y z
N MET A 1 16.83 -0.94 7.16
CA MET A 1 15.83 -1.01 6.07
C MET A 1 14.45 -1.01 6.72
N ALA A 2 13.46 -0.37 6.10
CA ALA A 2 12.09 -0.41 6.61
C ALA A 2 11.43 -1.74 6.23
N SER A 3 10.36 -2.14 6.91
CA SER A 3 9.50 -3.23 6.45
C SER A 3 8.38 -2.67 5.56
N ILE A 4 7.66 -3.55 4.84
CA ILE A 4 6.48 -3.15 4.06
C ILE A 4 5.44 -2.45 4.96
N GLU A 5 5.24 -2.95 6.18
CA GLU A 5 4.33 -2.35 7.17
C GLU A 5 4.79 -0.94 7.57
N ALA A 6 6.09 -0.73 7.79
CA ALA A 6 6.61 0.59 8.13
C ALA A 6 6.43 1.60 6.99
N VAL A 7 6.49 1.13 5.74
CA VAL A 7 6.25 1.95 4.54
C VAL A 7 4.76 2.29 4.41
N LEU A 8 3.88 1.30 4.60
CA LEU A 8 2.42 1.49 4.55
C LEU A 8 1.90 2.33 5.72
N ALA A 9 2.56 2.29 6.88
CA ALA A 9 2.24 3.15 8.01
C ALA A 9 2.39 4.64 7.69
N GLY A 10 3.22 5.00 6.71
CA GLY A 10 3.32 6.38 6.22
C GLY A 10 2.05 6.90 5.53
N LEU A 11 1.09 6.02 5.19
CA LEU A 11 -0.20 6.42 4.62
C LEU A 11 -1.23 6.81 5.70
N ASP A 12 -0.94 6.56 6.97
CA ASP A 12 -1.79 6.86 8.11
C ASP A 12 -1.28 8.12 8.83
N PRO A 13 -2.05 9.22 8.88
CA PRO A 13 -3.40 9.42 8.34
C PRO A 13 -3.44 9.86 6.85
N PRO A 14 -4.58 9.62 6.14
CA PRO A 14 -5.83 9.08 6.66
C PRO A 14 -6.01 7.57 6.44
N LEU A 15 -5.17 6.93 5.63
CA LEU A 15 -5.42 5.56 5.19
C LEU A 15 -4.90 4.56 6.22
N LYS A 16 -5.79 3.69 6.70
CA LYS A 16 -5.40 2.45 7.37
C LYS A 16 -5.03 1.40 6.31
N HIS A 17 -4.20 0.45 6.72
CA HIS A 17 -3.80 -0.66 5.86
C HIS A 17 -3.91 -2.00 6.59
N GLU A 18 -4.21 -3.04 5.84
CA GLU A 18 -4.15 -4.43 6.27
C GLU A 18 -3.34 -5.22 5.24
N THR A 19 -2.49 -6.13 5.72
CA THR A 19 -1.67 -6.99 4.87
C THR A 19 -1.76 -8.44 5.31
N HIS A 20 -1.94 -9.34 4.34
CA HIS A 20 -1.93 -10.79 4.59
C HIS A 20 -1.17 -11.52 3.49
N MET A 21 -0.42 -12.55 3.85
CA MET A 21 0.27 -13.43 2.89
C MET A 21 -0.57 -14.68 2.65
N GLU A 22 -0.97 -14.91 1.39
CA GLU A 22 -1.75 -16.07 0.98
C GLU A 22 -1.19 -16.61 -0.33
N GLU A 23 -0.86 -17.91 -0.38
CA GLU A 23 -0.31 -18.58 -1.57
C GLU A 23 0.92 -17.87 -2.19
N GLY A 24 1.71 -17.17 -1.37
CA GLY A 24 2.88 -16.40 -1.82
C GLY A 24 2.55 -15.03 -2.43
N LEU A 25 1.29 -14.64 -2.43
CA LEU A 25 0.84 -13.28 -2.78
C LEU A 25 0.72 -12.45 -1.50
N LEU A 26 1.07 -11.17 -1.60
CA LEU A 26 0.77 -10.16 -0.59
C LEU A 26 -0.58 -9.53 -0.92
N ASN A 27 -1.59 -9.82 -0.12
CA ASN A 27 -2.88 -9.15 -0.16
C ASN A 27 -2.83 -7.88 0.68
N LEU A 28 -2.93 -6.73 0.02
CA LEU A 28 -2.98 -5.40 0.61
C LEU A 28 -4.40 -4.84 0.52
N THR A 29 -4.93 -4.38 1.63
CA THR A 29 -6.17 -3.58 1.69
C THR A 29 -5.84 -2.19 2.21
N LEU A 30 -6.26 -1.14 1.48
CA LEU A 30 -6.26 0.24 1.94
C LEU A 30 -7.69 0.66 2.28
N ILE A 31 -7.84 1.30 3.44
CA ILE A 31 -9.14 1.71 4.00
C ILE A 31 -9.02 3.17 4.42
N ASP A 32 -9.92 4.03 3.93
CA ASP A 32 -10.09 5.35 4.54
C ASP A 32 -11.24 5.24 5.56
N PRO A 33 -11.02 5.42 6.87
CA PRO A 33 -12.10 5.32 7.84
C PRO A 33 -13.05 6.53 7.82
N ASN A 34 -12.66 7.64 7.16
CA ASN A 34 -13.46 8.88 7.13
C ASN A 34 -14.52 8.86 6.02
N VAL A 35 -14.41 7.95 5.06
CA VAL A 35 -15.36 7.74 3.97
C VAL A 35 -15.57 6.24 3.79
N PRO A 36 -16.73 5.74 3.33
CA PRO A 36 -16.93 4.30 3.13
C PRO A 36 -16.20 3.79 1.87
N ALA A 37 -14.87 3.90 1.83
CA ALA A 37 -14.02 3.54 0.71
C ALA A 37 -12.90 2.58 1.13
N GLN A 38 -12.71 1.54 0.30
CA GLN A 38 -11.58 0.63 0.41
C GLN A 38 -11.10 0.19 -0.98
N VAL A 39 -9.84 -0.23 -1.04
CA VAL A 39 -9.21 -0.78 -2.25
C VAL A 39 -8.38 -2.00 -1.84
N MET A 40 -8.46 -3.07 -2.63
CA MET A 40 -7.68 -4.29 -2.42
C MET A 40 -6.74 -4.52 -3.60
N ARG A 41 -5.57 -5.11 -3.31
CA ARG A 41 -4.58 -5.55 -4.29
C ARG A 41 -3.95 -6.86 -3.84
N SER A 42 -3.83 -7.80 -4.76
CA SER A 42 -3.01 -9.00 -4.58
C SER A 42 -1.74 -8.80 -5.39
N LEU A 43 -0.60 -8.77 -4.69
CA LEU A 43 0.71 -8.49 -5.27
C LEU A 43 1.52 -9.78 -5.29
N SER A 44 2.06 -10.11 -6.44
CA SER A 44 2.95 -11.26 -6.61
C SER A 44 4.35 -10.98 -6.05
N PRO A 45 5.18 -12.02 -5.84
CA PRO A 45 6.53 -11.85 -5.29
C PRO A 45 7.40 -10.83 -6.00
N HIS A 46 7.34 -10.73 -7.33
CA HIS A 46 8.14 -9.74 -8.03
C HIS A 46 7.63 -8.30 -7.81
N GLU A 47 6.33 -8.13 -7.56
CA GLU A 47 5.69 -6.83 -7.36
C GLU A 47 5.92 -6.26 -5.96
N TYR A 48 5.86 -7.08 -4.90
CA TYR A 48 6.08 -6.58 -3.54
C TYR A 48 7.54 -6.60 -3.09
N LYS A 49 8.41 -7.36 -3.78
CA LYS A 49 9.86 -7.37 -3.52
C LYS A 49 10.61 -6.26 -4.25
N ASP A 50 10.13 -5.82 -5.41
CA ASP A 50 10.69 -4.66 -6.08
C ASP A 50 10.08 -3.37 -5.50
N SER A 51 10.90 -2.58 -4.80
CA SER A 51 10.45 -1.38 -4.10
C SER A 51 9.81 -0.34 -5.03
N THR A 52 10.31 -0.23 -6.26
CA THR A 52 9.78 0.70 -7.27
C THR A 52 8.39 0.25 -7.75
N THR A 53 8.26 -1.02 -8.10
CA THR A 53 7.00 -1.62 -8.57
C THR A 53 5.94 -1.56 -7.48
N PHE A 54 6.26 -2.00 -6.27
CA PHE A 54 5.32 -1.94 -5.15
C PHE A 54 4.83 -0.52 -4.91
N ARG A 55 5.75 0.46 -4.85
CA ARG A 55 5.40 1.86 -4.61
C ARG A 55 4.47 2.40 -5.68
N LEU A 56 4.70 2.06 -6.94
CA LEU A 56 3.82 2.42 -8.04
C LEU A 56 2.43 1.80 -7.88
N LEU A 57 2.35 0.52 -7.48
CA LEU A 57 1.08 -0.18 -7.26
C LEU A 57 0.30 0.39 -6.07
N VAL A 58 0.99 0.76 -4.99
CA VAL A 58 0.37 1.45 -3.85
C VAL A 58 -0.13 2.84 -4.27
N LEU A 59 0.65 3.62 -5.03
CA LEU A 59 0.20 4.91 -5.56
C LEU A 59 -1.06 4.77 -6.43
N TYR A 60 -1.15 3.74 -7.25
CA TYR A 60 -2.38 3.45 -8.00
C TYR A 60 -3.56 3.11 -7.09
N ALA A 61 -3.34 2.34 -6.02
CA ALA A 61 -4.39 2.04 -5.05
C ALA A 61 -4.85 3.30 -4.29
N VAL A 62 -3.93 4.19 -3.91
CA VAL A 62 -4.25 5.51 -3.33
C VAL A 62 -5.03 6.37 -4.31
N ASN A 63 -4.66 6.37 -5.59
CA ASN A 63 -5.43 7.12 -6.59
C ASN A 63 -6.85 6.53 -6.79
N GLU A 64 -6.99 5.22 -6.76
CA GLU A 64 -8.29 4.55 -6.86
C GLU A 64 -9.18 4.91 -5.66
N ILE A 65 -8.67 4.86 -4.42
CA ILE A 65 -9.48 5.17 -3.23
C ILE A 65 -9.90 6.65 -3.21
N ARG A 66 -9.06 7.55 -3.76
CA ARG A 66 -9.44 8.95 -3.98
C ARG A 66 -10.60 9.10 -4.95
N GLY A 67 -10.63 8.29 -6.02
CA GLY A 67 -11.77 8.19 -6.94
C GLY A 67 -13.07 7.73 -6.26
N LYS A 68 -12.98 7.11 -5.07
CA LYS A 68 -14.12 6.69 -4.23
C LYS A 68 -14.50 7.74 -3.17
N GLY A 69 -13.91 8.93 -3.21
CA GLY A 69 -14.20 10.04 -2.30
C GLY A 69 -13.22 10.22 -1.14
N SER A 70 -12.17 9.39 -1.05
CA SER A 70 -11.09 9.62 -0.08
C SER A 70 -10.33 10.91 -0.44
N HIS A 71 -9.97 11.68 0.58
CA HIS A 71 -9.13 12.87 0.43
C HIS A 71 -7.67 12.58 0.77
N ALA A 72 -7.28 11.29 0.79
CA ALA A 72 -5.89 10.91 1.01
C ALA A 72 -4.96 11.68 0.08
N PRO A 73 -3.89 12.30 0.61
CA PRO A 73 -2.93 12.97 -0.22
C PRO A 73 -2.25 11.94 -1.12
N LEU A 74 -2.01 12.30 -2.38
CA LEU A 74 -1.17 11.49 -3.25
C LEU A 74 0.28 11.78 -2.87
N GLU A 75 0.68 11.37 -1.67
CA GLU A 75 2.06 11.54 -1.23
C GLU A 75 2.97 10.66 -2.05
N VAL A 76 4.13 11.24 -2.37
CA VAL A 76 5.27 10.52 -2.89
C VAL A 76 5.75 9.63 -1.73
N MET A 77 5.28 8.37 -1.64
CA MET A 77 5.63 7.45 -0.54
C MET A 77 7.12 7.60 -0.22
N PRO A 78 7.55 7.66 1.05
CA PRO A 78 8.94 8.00 1.35
C PRO A 78 9.90 7.08 0.57
N ALA A 79 10.99 7.64 0.04
CA ALA A 79 11.98 6.92 -0.75
C ALA A 79 12.80 6.00 0.15
N VAL A 80 12.15 5.00 0.74
CA VAL A 80 12.75 4.05 1.66
C VAL A 80 12.94 2.74 0.93
N GLU A 81 14.18 2.30 0.80
CA GLU A 81 14.49 0.94 0.40
C GLU A 81 14.09 -0.02 1.54
N TRP A 82 13.24 -1.00 1.27
CA TRP A 82 12.90 -2.09 2.20
C TRP A 82 13.47 -3.41 1.72
N ASP A 83 13.81 -4.26 2.69
CA ASP A 83 14.39 -5.57 2.42
C ASP A 83 13.27 -6.58 2.17
N SER A 84 13.36 -7.29 1.05
CA SER A 84 12.40 -8.32 0.63
C SER A 84 12.80 -9.74 1.04
N HIS A 85 13.80 -9.84 1.90
CA HIS A 85 14.30 -11.11 2.40
C HIS A 85 13.40 -11.64 3.53
N THR A 86 12.68 -12.70 3.17
CA THR A 86 12.05 -13.73 4.01
C THR A 86 12.92 -14.18 5.18
#